data_AF-A0A131XKQ9-F1
#
_entry.id   AF-A0A131XKQ9-F1
#
_cell.length_a   1.000
_cell.length_b   1.000
_cell.length_c   1.000
_cell.angle_alpha   90.00
_cell.angle_beta   90.00
_cell.angle_gamma   90.00
#
_symmetry.space_group_name_H-M   'P 1'
#
loop_
_entity.id
_entity.type
_entity.pdbx_description
1 polymer ?
#
loop_
_entity_poly.entity_id
_entity_poly.type
_entity_poly.pdbx_seq_one_letter_code
_entity_poly.pdbx_strand_id
1 'polypeptide(L)'
;IPRTALVILALLRQYVEVVAEPRSGVCSEIPTVEGGSIIRWMWSFDSGSGKCVQNYVCSNHTNAFADESSCNEVCPLVPGTQPPKIERGCDYWLIRLDLCARKWLKFYIDNRGKQRKAFIYTGCGSFPDKRYAYLMHTGRCIEIATTGDRRNE
;
A
#
# COMPACT_ATOMS: atom_id res chain seq x y z
N ILE A 1 -50.03 26.79 -5.83
CA ILE A 1 -49.24 25.59 -5.47
C ILE A 1 -49.80 25.04 -4.15
N PRO A 2 -50.33 23.80 -4.09
CA PRO A 2 -50.95 23.29 -2.88
C PRO A 2 -49.90 23.12 -1.77
N ARG A 3 -50.26 23.48 -0.52
CA ARG A 3 -49.37 23.44 0.67
C ARG A 3 -48.74 22.06 0.91
N THR A 4 -49.41 20.98 0.48
CA THR A 4 -48.91 19.60 0.55
C THR A 4 -47.70 19.35 -0.35
N ALA A 5 -47.60 20.02 -1.51
CA ALA A 5 -46.46 19.87 -2.43
C ALA A 5 -45.17 20.52 -1.88
N LEU A 6 -45.30 21.58 -1.09
CA LEU A 6 -44.16 22.26 -0.44
C LEU A 6 -43.55 21.41 0.70
N VAL A 7 -44.38 20.63 1.41
CA VAL A 7 -43.91 19.74 2.48
C VAL A 7 -43.14 18.54 1.90
N ILE A 8 -43.60 17.98 0.78
CA ILE A 8 -42.89 16.89 0.09
C ILE A 8 -41.55 17.36 -0.47
N LEU A 9 -41.48 18.57 -1.04
CA LEU A 9 -40.23 19.20 -1.49
C LEU A 9 -39.27 19.53 -0.34
N ALA A 10 -39.79 19.91 0.83
CA ALA A 10 -38.97 20.15 2.02
C ALA A 10 -38.41 18.85 2.62
N LEU A 11 -39.19 17.76 2.64
CA LEU A 11 -38.76 16.45 3.14
C LEU A 11 -37.79 15.75 2.18
N LEU A 12 -37.91 15.96 0.87
CA LEU A 12 -36.94 15.46 -0.13
C LEU A 12 -35.63 16.26 -0.13
N ARG A 13 -35.59 17.49 0.41
CA ARG A 13 -34.37 18.28 0.58
C ARG A 13 -33.51 17.85 1.76
N GLN A 14 -34.06 17.07 2.68
CA GLN A 14 -33.32 16.41 3.77
C GLN A 14 -32.66 15.10 3.32
N TYR A 15 -32.90 14.66 2.08
CA TYR A 15 -32.27 13.47 1.51
C TYR A 15 -30.86 13.80 1.04
N VAL A 16 -29.97 13.90 2.04
CA VAL A 16 -28.57 13.48 1.99
C VAL A 16 -27.78 14.06 0.81
N GLU A 17 -27.30 15.30 0.96
CA GLU A 17 -25.97 15.57 0.47
C GLU A 17 -25.04 14.60 1.22
N VAL A 18 -24.63 13.51 0.56
CA VAL A 18 -23.53 12.68 1.04
C VAL A 18 -22.31 13.57 0.90
N VAL A 19 -22.10 14.44 1.89
CA VAL A 19 -20.83 15.12 2.07
C VAL A 19 -19.87 13.98 2.36
N ALA A 20 -19.13 13.55 1.34
CA ALA A 20 -18.03 12.62 1.52
C ALA A 20 -17.13 13.27 2.56
N GLU A 21 -17.13 12.76 3.78
CA GLU A 21 -16.25 13.29 4.82
C GLU A 21 -14.82 13.24 4.26
N PRO A 22 -14.05 14.33 4.42
CA PRO A 22 -12.68 14.33 3.96
C PRO A 22 -11.98 13.18 4.67
N ARG A 23 -11.47 12.23 3.88
CA ARG A 23 -10.75 11.07 4.39
C ARG A 23 -9.68 11.53 5.36
N SER A 24 -9.54 10.81 6.48
CA SER A 24 -8.50 11.11 7.46
C SER A 24 -7.13 11.12 6.77
N GLY A 25 -6.25 12.05 7.15
CA GLY A 25 -4.94 12.23 6.52
C GLY A 25 -4.11 10.94 6.49
N VAL A 26 -4.31 10.06 7.47
CA VAL A 26 -3.66 8.73 7.56
C VAL A 26 -3.95 7.84 6.35
N CYS A 27 -5.12 7.95 5.71
CA CYS A 27 -5.47 7.16 4.53
C CYS A 27 -4.66 7.58 3.28
N SER A 28 -3.98 8.72 3.35
CA SER A 28 -3.09 9.20 2.28
C SER A 28 -1.64 8.75 2.49
N GLU A 29 -1.28 8.28 3.68
CA GLU A 29 0.05 7.77 3.97
C GLU A 29 0.24 6.38 3.37
N ILE A 30 1.29 6.20 2.56
CA ILE A 30 1.58 4.92 1.91
C ILE A 30 2.05 3.94 2.99
N PRO A 31 1.35 2.82 3.22
CA PRO A 31 1.78 1.82 4.19
C PRO A 31 3.16 1.28 3.80
N THR A 32 4.05 1.17 4.78
CA THR A 32 5.44 0.77 4.55
C THR A 32 5.95 -0.19 5.61
N VAL A 33 6.99 -0.96 5.25
CA VAL A 33 7.81 -1.73 6.19
C VAL A 33 9.14 -1.03 6.51
N GLU A 34 9.44 0.08 5.84
CA GLU A 34 10.68 0.84 6.06
C GLU A 34 10.58 1.66 7.34
N GLY A 35 11.68 1.73 8.10
CA GLY A 35 11.79 2.58 9.29
C GLY A 35 11.06 2.09 10.55
N GLY A 36 10.23 1.04 10.49
CA GLY A 36 9.62 0.45 11.69
C GLY A 36 10.40 -0.74 12.26
N SER A 37 10.26 -0.91 13.58
CA SER A 37 10.95 -1.96 14.35
C SER A 37 10.24 -3.31 14.31
N ILE A 38 8.91 -3.31 14.12
CA ILE A 38 8.08 -4.52 14.11
C ILE A 38 7.18 -4.47 12.88
N ILE A 39 7.36 -5.44 11.99
CA ILE A 39 6.54 -5.63 10.79
C ILE A 39 5.50 -6.71 11.09
N ARG A 40 4.23 -6.44 10.80
CA ARG A 40 3.12 -7.37 11.03
C ARG A 40 2.21 -7.44 9.81
N TRP A 41 1.49 -8.55 9.72
CA TRP A 41 0.36 -8.69 8.81
C TRP A 41 -0.84 -7.94 9.41
N MET A 42 -1.19 -6.79 8.85
CA MET A 42 -2.21 -5.88 9.38
C MET A 42 -3.06 -5.32 8.25
N TRP A 43 -4.14 -4.64 8.60
CA TRP A 43 -4.99 -3.94 7.65
C TRP A 43 -4.45 -2.54 7.38
N SER A 44 -4.43 -2.10 6.13
CA SER A 44 -4.13 -0.72 5.77
C SER A 44 -4.92 -0.30 4.54
N PHE A 45 -5.17 1.00 4.43
CA PHE A 45 -5.86 1.56 3.28
C PHE A 45 -4.90 1.68 2.11
N ASP A 46 -5.22 1.00 1.01
CA ASP A 46 -4.50 1.08 -0.24
C ASP A 46 -5.17 2.12 -1.14
N SER A 47 -4.56 3.31 -1.23
CA SER A 47 -5.10 4.39 -2.04
C SER A 47 -5.14 4.06 -3.54
N GLY A 48 -4.40 3.06 -4.01
CA GLY A 48 -4.39 2.62 -5.42
C GLY A 48 -5.56 1.73 -5.80
N SER A 49 -6.17 1.03 -4.84
CA SER A 49 -7.43 0.30 -5.03
C SER A 49 -8.63 1.02 -4.41
N GLY A 50 -8.38 1.99 -3.52
CA GLY A 50 -9.40 2.71 -2.76
C GLY A 50 -10.04 1.86 -1.66
N LYS A 51 -9.35 0.80 -1.20
CA LYS A 51 -9.90 -0.19 -0.26
C LYS A 51 -8.92 -0.49 0.87
N CYS A 52 -9.46 -0.92 2.00
CA CYS A 52 -8.69 -1.58 3.04
C CYS A 52 -8.28 -2.98 2.59
N VAL A 53 -6.99 -3.29 2.73
CA VAL A 53 -6.42 -4.59 2.35
C VAL A 53 -5.46 -5.06 3.44
N GLN A 54 -5.24 -6.37 3.53
CA GLN A 54 -4.18 -6.90 4.38
C GLN A 54 -2.84 -6.87 3.65
N ASN A 55 -1.79 -6.45 4.37
CA ASN A 55 -0.42 -6.44 3.88
C ASN A 55 0.60 -6.46 5.04
N TYR A 56 1.88 -6.59 4.70
CA TYR A 56 2.96 -6.39 5.65
C TYR A 56 3.22 -4.90 5.85
N VAL A 57 3.04 -4.40 7.07
CA VAL A 57 3.24 -3.00 7.42
C VAL A 57 3.88 -2.89 8.81
N CYS A 58 4.60 -1.81 9.07
CA CYS A 58 5.09 -1.49 10.40
C CYS A 58 3.92 -1.34 11.37
N SER A 59 3.97 -1.99 12.53
CA SER A 59 2.84 -2.01 13.47
C SER A 59 2.54 -0.66 14.11
N ASN A 60 3.50 0.28 14.06
CA ASN A 60 3.37 1.66 14.52
C ASN A 60 3.09 2.65 13.39
N HIS A 61 2.89 2.17 12.15
CA HIS A 61 2.50 3.01 11.04
C HIS A 61 1.08 3.55 11.28
N THR A 62 0.83 4.80 10.90
CA THR A 62 -0.46 5.47 11.13
C THR A 62 -1.59 4.85 10.28
N ASN A 63 -1.26 4.47 9.04
CA ASN A 63 -2.09 3.64 8.16
C ASN A 63 -1.84 2.15 8.43
N ALA A 64 -2.03 1.70 9.67
CA ALA A 64 -2.00 0.29 10.06
C ALA A 64 -3.02 0.03 11.16
N PHE A 65 -3.93 -0.90 10.88
CA PHE A 65 -5.09 -1.20 11.69
C PHE A 65 -5.10 -2.68 12.06
N ALA A 66 -5.64 -3.00 13.24
CA ALA A 66 -5.69 -4.37 13.74
C ALA A 66 -6.67 -5.23 12.93
N ASP A 67 -7.74 -4.64 12.41
CA ASP A 67 -8.84 -5.31 11.74
C ASP A 67 -9.41 -4.49 10.57
N GLU A 68 -10.21 -5.14 9.73
CA GLU A 68 -10.81 -4.53 8.54
C GLU A 68 -11.82 -3.43 8.88
N SER A 69 -12.58 -3.62 9.96
CA SER A 69 -13.66 -2.72 10.34
C SER A 69 -13.09 -1.37 10.77
N SER A 70 -12.06 -1.37 11.63
CA SER A 70 -11.39 -0.15 12.06
C SER A 70 -10.73 0.59 10.90
N CYS A 71 -10.15 -0.12 9.94
CA CYS A 71 -9.62 0.49 8.72
C CYS A 71 -10.73 1.16 7.90
N ASN A 72 -11.85 0.48 7.64
CA ASN A 72 -12.94 1.02 6.81
C ASN A 72 -13.71 2.16 7.50
N GLU A 73 -13.77 2.16 8.83
CA GLU A 73 -14.33 3.27 9.60
C GLU A 73 -13.49 4.55 9.43
N VAL A 74 -12.17 4.43 9.52
CA VAL A 74 -11.24 5.56 9.38
C VAL A 74 -11.05 5.98 7.92
N CYS A 75 -11.05 5.02 7.00
CA CYS A 75 -10.81 5.20 5.58
C CYS A 75 -11.98 4.67 4.74
N PRO A 76 -13.15 5.35 4.80
CA PRO A 76 -14.34 4.89 4.11
C PRO A 76 -14.14 4.85 2.60
N LEU A 77 -14.80 3.87 1.98
CA LEU A 77 -14.92 3.81 0.53
C LEU A 77 -15.74 5.02 0.07
N VAL A 78 -15.16 5.83 -0.82
CA VAL A 78 -15.85 6.95 -1.45
C VAL A 78 -16.30 6.48 -2.83
N PRO A 79 -17.61 6.28 -3.06
CA PRO A 79 -18.11 5.88 -4.37
C PRO A 79 -17.80 6.95 -5.43
N GLY A 80 -17.40 6.52 -6.63
CA GLY A 80 -17.20 7.42 -7.77
C GLY A 80 -15.83 8.11 -7.86
N THR A 81 -14.98 8.05 -6.84
CA THR A 81 -13.57 8.47 -6.98
C THR A 81 -12.75 7.36 -7.59
N GLN A 82 -12.12 7.60 -8.74
CA GLN A 82 -11.10 6.71 -9.25
C GLN A 82 -9.88 6.75 -8.31
N PRO A 83 -9.35 5.59 -7.90
CA PRO A 83 -8.11 5.54 -7.14
C PRO A 83 -6.98 6.25 -7.89
N PRO A 84 -6.13 7.06 -7.22
CA PRO A 84 -4.91 7.57 -7.83
C PRO A 84 -4.08 6.42 -8.39
N LYS A 85 -3.48 6.64 -9.56
CA LYS A 85 -2.56 5.68 -10.15
C LYS A 85 -1.27 5.66 -9.34
N ILE A 86 -1.06 4.62 -8.54
CA ILE A 86 0.17 4.39 -7.80
C ILE A 86 1.20 3.70 -8.71
N GLU A 87 2.45 4.18 -8.67
CA GLU A 87 3.58 3.52 -9.29
C GLU A 87 3.93 2.23 -8.53
N ARG A 88 4.05 1.11 -9.25
CA ARG A 88 4.32 -0.21 -8.64
C ARG A 88 5.82 -0.45 -8.48
N GLY A 89 6.44 0.30 -7.57
CA GLY A 89 7.86 0.26 -7.23
C GLY A 89 8.23 -0.78 -6.16
N CYS A 90 9.43 -0.65 -5.58
CA CYS A 90 9.95 -1.60 -4.59
C CYS A 90 9.07 -1.69 -3.34
N ASP A 91 8.65 -0.54 -2.82
CA ASP A 91 7.77 -0.37 -1.67
C ASP A 91 6.42 -1.05 -1.87
N TYR A 92 5.81 -0.85 -3.06
CA TYR A 92 4.52 -1.46 -3.42
C TYR A 92 4.57 -2.99 -3.33
N TRP A 93 5.62 -3.61 -3.87
CA TRP A 93 5.76 -5.07 -3.87
C TRP A 93 6.23 -5.62 -2.53
N LEU A 94 7.00 -4.83 -1.76
CA LEU A 94 7.53 -5.24 -0.47
C LEU A 94 6.46 -5.44 0.59
N ILE A 95 5.40 -4.63 0.59
CA ILE A 95 4.29 -4.82 1.52
C ILE A 95 3.34 -5.96 1.07
N ARG A 96 3.40 -6.35 -0.20
CA ARG A 96 2.55 -7.38 -0.85
C ARG A 96 3.30 -8.68 -1.15
N LEU A 97 4.25 -9.06 -0.27
CA LEU A 97 5.06 -10.26 -0.46
C LEU A 97 4.26 -11.57 -0.42
N ASP A 98 3.06 -11.55 0.13
CA ASP A 98 2.09 -12.65 0.12
C ASP A 98 1.50 -12.89 -1.28
N LEU A 99 1.32 -11.84 -2.08
CA LEU A 99 0.78 -11.93 -3.43
C LEU A 99 1.78 -12.44 -4.48
N CYS A 100 3.04 -12.68 -4.08
CA CYS A 100 4.14 -12.92 -5.00
C CYS A 100 4.92 -14.24 -4.86
N ALA A 101 5.27 -14.79 -6.02
CA ALA A 101 5.74 -16.17 -6.16
C ALA A 101 7.25 -16.37 -5.94
N ARG A 102 8.11 -15.34 -6.14
CA ARG A 102 9.56 -15.46 -5.99
C ARG A 102 10.10 -14.49 -4.95
N LYS A 103 10.61 -15.03 -3.84
CA LYS A 103 11.27 -14.29 -2.77
C LYS A 103 12.32 -15.16 -2.09
N TRP A 104 13.47 -14.59 -1.73
CA TRP A 104 14.56 -15.33 -1.09
C TRP A 104 15.48 -14.42 -0.28
N LEU A 105 16.12 -14.99 0.74
CA LEU A 105 17.16 -14.30 1.52
C LEU A 105 18.51 -14.44 0.80
N LYS A 106 19.24 -13.34 0.67
CA LYS A 106 20.61 -13.32 0.13
C LYS A 106 21.57 -12.70 1.14
N PHE A 107 22.68 -13.40 1.36
CA PHE A 107 23.84 -12.83 2.05
C PHE A 107 24.78 -12.21 1.02
N TYR A 108 25.35 -11.05 1.34
CA TYR A 108 26.32 -10.37 0.47
C TYR A 108 27.35 -9.62 1.32
N ILE A 109 28.51 -9.35 0.76
CA ILE A 109 29.51 -8.49 1.35
C ILE A 109 29.30 -7.07 0.83
N ASP A 110 29.14 -6.09 1.73
CA ASP A 110 29.03 -4.69 1.32
C ASP A 110 30.40 -4.11 0.90
N ASN A 111 30.40 -2.90 0.37
CA ASN A 111 31.62 -2.23 -0.11
C ASN A 111 32.67 -1.98 1.00
N ARG A 112 32.32 -2.22 2.27
CA ARG A 112 33.21 -2.12 3.44
C ARG A 112 33.68 -3.50 3.93
N GLY A 113 33.42 -4.57 3.18
CA GLY A 113 33.79 -5.93 3.56
C GLY A 113 32.87 -6.57 4.60
N LYS A 114 31.75 -5.93 4.98
CA LYS A 114 30.86 -6.46 6.03
C LYS A 114 29.79 -7.38 5.43
N GLN A 115 29.59 -8.53 6.04
CA GLN A 115 28.49 -9.44 5.69
C GLN A 115 27.14 -8.83 6.06
N ARG A 116 26.28 -8.70 5.05
CA ARG A 116 24.93 -8.15 5.11
C ARG A 116 23.90 -9.16 4.61
N LYS A 117 22.64 -8.87 4.90
CA LYS A 117 21.47 -9.62 4.44
C LYS A 117 20.57 -8.70 3.63
N ALA A 118 20.06 -9.22 2.51
CA ALA A 118 19.01 -8.60 1.72
C ALA A 118 17.90 -9.62 1.48
N PHE A 119 16.66 -9.18 1.60
CA PHE A 119 15.50 -9.96 1.17
C PHE A 119 15.19 -9.58 -0.29
N ILE A 120 15.35 -10.53 -1.21
CA ILE A 120 15.16 -10.32 -2.65
C ILE A 120 13.76 -10.79 -3.03
N TYR A 121 13.07 -10.01 -3.85
CA TYR A 121 11.71 -10.31 -4.30
C TYR A 121 11.46 -9.72 -5.69
N THR A 122 10.44 -10.25 -6.35
CA THR A 122 9.96 -9.75 -7.65
C THR A 122 8.58 -9.13 -7.51
N GLY A 123 8.19 -8.34 -8.51
CA GLY A 123 6.78 -7.98 -8.70
C GLY A 123 5.94 -9.15 -9.22
N CYS A 124 4.64 -8.89 -9.40
CA CYS A 124 3.65 -9.85 -9.90
C CYS A 124 2.78 -9.30 -11.03
N GLY A 125 2.12 -10.20 -11.77
CA GLY A 125 1.34 -9.84 -12.96
C GLY A 125 2.22 -9.59 -14.18
N SER A 126 1.96 -8.51 -14.92
CA SER A 126 2.59 -8.21 -16.21
C SER A 126 4.09 -7.85 -16.19
N PHE A 127 4.74 -7.86 -15.01
CA PHE A 127 6.15 -7.44 -14.84
C PHE A 127 6.96 -8.41 -13.95
N PRO A 128 7.17 -9.67 -14.36
CA PRO A 128 7.82 -10.69 -13.51
C PRO A 128 9.34 -10.51 -13.36
N ASP A 129 9.98 -9.72 -14.22
CA ASP A 129 11.44 -9.72 -14.34
C ASP A 129 12.16 -8.62 -13.54
N LYS A 130 11.43 -7.59 -13.10
CA LYS A 130 11.98 -6.58 -12.19
C LYS A 130 12.26 -7.20 -10.82
N ARG A 131 13.48 -6.99 -10.34
CA ARG A 131 13.94 -7.49 -9.05
C ARG A 131 14.14 -6.33 -8.09
N TYR A 132 13.78 -6.55 -6.84
CA TYR A 132 13.94 -5.60 -5.77
C TYR A 132 14.67 -6.26 -4.60
N ALA A 133 15.37 -5.46 -3.81
CA ALA A 133 16.00 -5.89 -2.56
C ALA A 133 15.51 -5.02 -1.42
N TYR A 134 15.13 -5.64 -0.31
CA TYR A 134 15.03 -4.98 0.99
C TYR A 134 16.32 -5.24 1.77
N LEU A 135 17.11 -4.18 1.96
CA LEU A 135 18.38 -4.20 2.67
C LEU A 135 18.12 -4.17 4.17
N MET A 136 18.21 -5.32 4.83
CA MET A 136 17.85 -5.47 6.25
C MET A 136 18.65 -4.56 7.20
N HIS A 137 19.86 -4.16 6.81
CA HIS A 137 20.72 -3.33 7.66
C HIS A 137 20.38 -1.83 7.62
N THR A 138 19.75 -1.35 6.55
CA THR A 138 19.28 0.03 6.43
C THR A 138 17.76 0.14 6.55
N GLY A 139 17.04 -0.98 6.45
CA GLY A 139 15.58 -0.99 6.38
C GLY A 139 15.06 -0.30 5.11
N ARG A 140 15.78 -0.42 3.99
CA ARG A 140 15.44 0.26 2.73
C ARG A 140 15.25 -0.73 1.58
N CYS A 141 14.31 -0.44 0.70
CA CYS A 141 14.09 -1.11 -0.56
C CYS A 141 14.78 -0.40 -1.71
N ILE A 142 15.27 -1.19 -2.66
CA ILE A 142 15.89 -0.72 -3.90
C ILE A 142 15.47 -1.61 -5.06
N GLU A 143 15.37 -1.04 -6.26
CA GLU A 143 15.34 -1.81 -7.50
C GLU A 143 16.77 -2.30 -7.82
N ILE A 144 16.88 -3.57 -8.23
CA ILE A 144 18.14 -4.19 -8.60
C ILE A 144 18.13 -4.39 -10.11
N ALA A 145 19.13 -3.83 -10.80
CA ALA A 145 19.32 -4.12 -12.21
C ALA A 145 19.51 -5.63 -12.42
N THR A 146 18.67 -6.23 -13.26
CA THR A 146 18.93 -7.56 -13.81
C THR A 146 20.09 -7.42 -14.78
N THR A 147 21.28 -7.91 -14.42
CA THR A 147 22.39 -8.04 -15.37
C THR A 147 21.99 -9.07 -16.43
N GLY A 148 21.40 -8.57 -17.51
CA GLY A 148 21.08 -9.25 -18.76
C GLY A 148 21.48 -8.43 -19.99
N ASP A 149 22.32 -7.39 -19.81
CA ASP A 149 22.97 -6.67 -20.92
C ASP A 149 24.50 -6.76 -20.79
N ARG A 150 24.99 -8.00 -20.80
CA ARG A 150 26.32 -8.32 -21.33
C ARG A 150 26.13 -9.46 -22.32
N ARG A 151 25.72 -9.10 -23.54
CA ARG A 151 26.07 -9.89 -24.73
C ARG A 151 27.60 -9.83 -24.84
N ASN A 152 28.26 -10.93 -24.48
CA ASN A 152 29.54 -11.44 -25.00
C ASN A 152 30.17 -12.34 -23.94
N GLU A 153 29.85 -13.64 -24.02
CA GLU A 153 30.80 -14.75 -23.83
C GLU A 153 30.25 -15.99 -24.54
#